data_AF-A0A6J4C0Y0-F1
#
_entry.id   AF-A0A6J4C0Y0-F1
#
_cell.length_a   1.000
_cell.length_b   1.000
_cell.length_c   1.000
_cell.angle_alpha   90.00
_cell.angle_beta   90.00
_cell.angle_gamma   90.00
#
_symmetry.space_group_name_H-M   'P 1'
#
loop_
_entity.id
_entity.type
_entity.pdbx_description
1 polymer ?
#
loop_
_entity_poly.entity_id
_entity_poly.type
_entity_poly.pdbx_seq_one_letter_code
_entity_poly.pdbx_strand_id
1 'polypeptide(L)'
;MNAAIAGAAGGILAALITLAGVILSARWRLADENIIKERAKWREAVRSIVAEAVSIDADTKDGTARARRLWGEIALRMNPEPAGGKGDRELVKAIASLIDTSNRNDEVRGRILGLAAPILKHDWERAKWEASGRFWEDEPEQSL
;
A
#
# COMPACT_ATOMS: atom_id res chain seq x y z
N MET A 1 9.97 48.28 34.50
CA MET A 1 8.78 47.42 34.69
C MET A 1 8.19 46.91 33.37
N ASN A 2 7.98 47.78 32.37
CA ASN A 2 7.36 47.39 31.08
C ASN A 2 8.14 46.34 30.26
N ALA A 3 9.47 46.36 30.29
CA ALA A 3 10.31 45.40 29.56
C ALA A 3 10.23 43.96 30.11
N ALA A 4 10.06 43.80 31.43
CA ALA A 4 9.99 42.48 32.07
C ALA A 4 8.66 41.77 31.78
N ILE A 5 7.55 42.52 31.73
CA ILE A 5 6.22 42.01 31.41
C ILE A 5 6.13 41.63 29.92
N ALA A 6 6.74 42.43 29.03
CA ALA A 6 6.83 42.09 27.61
C ALA A 6 7.68 40.84 27.34
N GLY A 7 8.81 40.67 28.06
CA GLY A 7 9.64 39.47 27.97
C GLY A 7 8.94 38.20 28.49
N ALA A 8 8.18 38.32 29.59
CA ALA A 8 7.39 37.20 30.13
C ALA A 8 6.25 36.77 29.19
N ALA A 9 5.53 37.73 28.59
CA ALA A 9 4.48 37.44 27.62
C ALA A 9 5.02 36.80 26.33
N GLY A 10 6.19 37.26 25.85
CA GLY A 10 6.87 36.66 24.70
C GLY A 10 7.35 35.23 24.96
N GLY A 11 7.86 34.95 26.17
CA GLY A 11 8.28 33.60 26.57
C GLY A 11 7.13 32.61 26.65
N ILE A 12 5.97 33.03 27.20
CA ILE A 12 4.77 32.19 27.27
C ILE A 12 4.25 31.88 25.86
N LEU A 13 4.18 32.88 24.97
CA LEU A 13 3.72 32.68 23.61
C LEU A 13 4.65 31.73 22.82
N ALA A 14 5.97 31.91 22.95
CA ALA A 14 6.95 31.03 22.32
C ALA A 14 6.84 29.58 22.82
N ALA A 15 6.63 29.39 24.13
CA ALA A 15 6.40 28.08 24.72
C ALA A 15 5.11 27.42 24.20
N LEU A 16 4.03 28.17 24.05
CA LEU A 16 2.76 27.66 23.51
C LEU A 16 2.88 27.26 22.03
N ILE A 17 3.56 28.07 21.21
CA ILE A 17 3.81 27.74 19.79
C ILE A 17 4.67 26.48 19.68
N THR A 18 5.71 26.38 20.50
CA THR A 18 6.60 25.20 20.53
C THR A 18 5.83 23.95 20.94
N LEU A 19 5.01 24.03 21.99
CA LEU A 19 4.19 22.92 22.47
C LEU A 19 3.18 22.47 21.41
N ALA A 20 2.51 23.41 20.74
CA ALA A 20 1.58 23.11 19.65
C ALA A 20 2.29 22.43 18.47
N GLY A 21 3.49 22.89 18.10
CA GLY A 21 4.30 22.26 17.06
C GLY A 21 4.72 20.83 17.42
N VAL A 22 5.13 20.60 18.67
CA VAL A 22 5.49 19.25 19.18
C VAL A 22 4.27 18.31 19.14
N ILE A 23 3.10 18.76 19.61
CA ILE A 23 1.89 17.94 19.58
C ILE A 23 1.46 17.61 18.15
N LEU A 24 1.49 18.61 17.26
CA LEU A 24 1.11 18.43 15.86
C LEU A 24 2.05 17.44 15.17
N SER A 25 3.36 17.69 15.22
CA SER A 25 4.38 16.81 14.62
C SER A 25 4.34 15.37 15.15
N ALA A 26 4.10 15.17 16.46
CA ALA A 26 3.92 13.85 17.03
C ALA A 26 2.68 13.13 16.46
N ARG A 27 1.56 13.83 16.27
CA ARG A 27 0.33 13.26 15.69
C ARG A 27 0.53 12.83 14.23
N TRP A 28 1.17 13.67 13.42
CA TRP A 28 1.49 13.34 12.03
C TRP A 28 2.40 12.12 11.97
N ARG A 29 3.49 12.11 12.75
CA ARG A 29 4.41 10.98 12.81
C ARG A 29 3.73 9.67 13.21
N LEU A 30 2.82 9.69 14.19
CA LEU A 30 2.07 8.50 14.58
C LEU A 30 1.10 8.01 13.49
N ALA A 31 0.44 8.94 12.78
CA ALA A 31 -0.42 8.60 11.66
C ALA A 31 0.38 7.97 10.51
N ASP A 32 1.52 8.56 10.17
CA ASP A 32 2.43 8.08 9.13
C ASP A 32 2.99 6.70 9.48
N GLU A 33 3.45 6.51 10.73
CA GLU A 33 3.94 5.21 11.21
C GLU A 33 2.86 4.12 11.12
N ASN A 34 1.60 4.44 11.42
CA ASN A 34 0.49 3.49 11.29
C ASN A 34 0.20 3.17 9.82
N ILE A 35 0.15 4.16 8.95
CA ILE A 35 -0.09 3.96 7.52
C ILE A 35 1.02 3.10 6.90
N ILE A 36 2.30 3.42 7.19
CA ILE A 36 3.44 2.65 6.70
C ILE A 36 3.38 1.19 7.18
N LYS A 37 2.97 0.94 8.43
CA LYS A 37 2.79 -0.42 8.97
C LYS A 37 1.66 -1.16 8.25
N GLU A 38 0.51 -0.51 8.03
CA GLU A 38 -0.60 -1.12 7.29
C GLU A 38 -0.22 -1.40 5.84
N ARG A 39 0.54 -0.52 5.18
CA ARG A 39 1.05 -0.78 3.82
C ARG A 39 2.07 -1.91 3.77
N ALA A 40 2.94 -2.04 4.78
CA ALA A 40 3.84 -3.18 4.89
C ALA A 40 3.06 -4.50 5.03
N LYS A 41 2.01 -4.53 5.86
CA LYS A 41 1.10 -5.67 5.99
C LYS A 41 0.39 -5.97 4.67
N TRP A 42 -0.11 -4.94 4.00
CA TRP A 42 -0.77 -5.07 2.69
C TRP A 42 0.17 -5.71 1.67
N ARG A 43 1.41 -5.21 1.52
CA ARG A 43 2.40 -5.79 0.60
C ARG A 43 2.66 -7.26 0.89
N GLU A 44 2.79 -7.61 2.17
CA GLU A 44 3.05 -8.99 2.56
C GLU A 44 1.87 -9.91 2.26
N ALA A 45 0.64 -9.46 2.52
CA ALA A 45 -0.56 -10.16 2.11
C ALA A 45 -0.62 -10.36 0.59
N VAL A 46 -0.31 -9.34 -0.20
CA VAL A 46 -0.30 -9.43 -1.67
C VAL A 46 0.75 -10.43 -2.14
N ARG A 47 1.98 -10.40 -1.59
CA ARG A 47 3.03 -11.38 -1.90
C ARG A 47 2.59 -12.80 -1.58
N SER A 48 2.00 -13.01 -0.41
CA SER A 48 1.52 -14.32 0.03
C SER A 48 0.44 -14.86 -0.91
N ILE A 49 -0.54 -14.03 -1.27
CA ILE A 49 -1.61 -14.41 -2.20
C ILE A 49 -1.04 -14.75 -3.58
N VAL A 50 -0.11 -13.93 -4.09
CA VAL A 50 0.53 -14.16 -5.40
C VAL A 50 1.36 -15.44 -5.39
N ALA A 51 2.16 -15.69 -4.35
CA ALA A 51 2.93 -16.91 -4.20
C ALA A 51 2.03 -18.15 -4.12
N GLU A 52 0.92 -18.07 -3.39
CA GLU A 52 -0.05 -19.16 -3.35
C GLU A 52 -0.71 -19.36 -4.72
N ALA A 53 -1.10 -18.28 -5.41
CA ALA A 53 -1.76 -18.36 -6.71
C ALA A 53 -0.88 -19.05 -7.76
N VAL A 54 0.41 -18.71 -7.81
CA VAL A 54 1.33 -19.33 -8.78
C VAL A 54 1.71 -20.77 -8.43
N SER A 55 1.48 -21.21 -7.20
CA SER A 55 1.71 -22.59 -6.76
C SER A 55 0.47 -23.50 -6.88
N ILE A 56 -0.66 -22.98 -7.35
CA ILE A 56 -1.82 -23.83 -7.64
C ILE A 56 -1.52 -24.68 -8.87
N ASP A 57 -1.51 -25.99 -8.68
CA ASP A 57 -1.34 -26.97 -9.75
C ASP A 57 -2.67 -27.42 -10.35
N ALA A 58 -2.65 -27.90 -11.58
CA ALA A 58 -3.82 -28.38 -12.30
C ALA A 58 -4.48 -29.58 -11.61
N ASP A 59 -3.69 -30.47 -11.01
CA ASP A 59 -4.14 -31.77 -10.51
C ASP A 59 -4.55 -31.78 -9.02
N THR A 60 -4.53 -30.62 -8.36
CA THR A 60 -4.97 -30.56 -6.95
C THR A 60 -6.49 -30.58 -6.83
N LYS A 61 -7.00 -31.55 -6.05
CA LYS A 61 -8.44 -31.71 -5.73
C LYS A 61 -9.13 -30.42 -5.28
N ASP A 62 -8.40 -29.56 -4.57
CA ASP A 62 -8.94 -28.31 -4.01
C ASP A 62 -8.48 -27.05 -4.76
N GLY A 63 -7.75 -27.18 -5.88
CA GLY A 63 -7.14 -26.04 -6.56
C GLY A 63 -8.15 -24.98 -7.02
N THR A 64 -9.37 -25.40 -7.41
CA THR A 64 -10.43 -24.46 -7.83
C THR A 64 -11.01 -23.68 -6.64
N ALA A 65 -11.22 -24.36 -5.50
CA ALA A 65 -11.69 -23.70 -4.28
C ALA A 65 -10.64 -22.73 -3.75
N ARG A 66 -9.35 -23.11 -3.79
CA ARG A 66 -8.23 -22.25 -3.43
C ARG A 66 -8.14 -21.05 -4.36
N ALA A 67 -8.22 -21.23 -5.67
CA ALA A 67 -8.22 -20.13 -6.64
C ALA A 67 -9.36 -19.13 -6.39
N ARG A 68 -10.58 -19.61 -6.11
CA ARG A 68 -11.72 -18.75 -5.73
C ARG A 68 -11.45 -17.94 -4.46
N ARG A 69 -10.87 -18.58 -3.44
CA ARG A 69 -10.50 -17.91 -2.20
C ARG A 69 -9.47 -16.80 -2.46
N LEU A 70 -8.39 -17.12 -3.17
CA LEU A 70 -7.33 -16.14 -3.50
C LEU A 70 -7.87 -14.98 -4.33
N TRP A 71 -8.76 -15.26 -5.29
CA TRP A 71 -9.45 -14.22 -6.05
C TRP A 71 -10.24 -13.27 -5.15
N GLY A 72 -11.03 -13.80 -4.21
CA GLY A 72 -11.76 -12.97 -3.25
C GLY A 72 -10.81 -12.14 -2.38
N GLU A 73 -9.74 -12.76 -1.88
CA GLU A 73 -8.75 -12.08 -1.03
C GLU A 73 -7.99 -10.96 -1.75
N ILE A 74 -7.63 -11.15 -3.03
CA ILE A 74 -6.94 -10.12 -3.81
C ILE A 74 -7.90 -9.01 -4.25
N ALA A 75 -9.14 -9.35 -4.61
CA ALA A 75 -10.15 -8.38 -5.03
C ALA A 75 -10.52 -7.40 -3.92
N LEU A 76 -10.49 -7.84 -2.65
CA LEU A 76 -10.73 -6.97 -1.49
C LEU A 76 -9.54 -6.07 -1.13
N ARG A 77 -8.35 -6.37 -1.65
CA ARG A 77 -7.11 -5.63 -1.35
C ARG A 77 -6.69 -4.67 -2.45
N MET A 78 -7.09 -4.93 -3.68
CA MET A 78 -6.82 -4.10 -4.85
C MET A 78 -7.95 -3.11 -5.07
N ASN A 79 -7.70 -2.05 -5.84
CA ASN A 79 -8.75 -1.15 -6.29
C ASN A 79 -9.05 -1.38 -7.77
N PRO A 80 -9.93 -2.35 -8.13
CA PRO A 80 -10.17 -2.73 -9.52
C PRO A 80 -11.02 -1.72 -10.32
N GLU A 81 -11.44 -0.61 -9.70
CA GLU A 81 -12.23 0.42 -10.37
C GLU A 81 -11.41 1.19 -11.42
N PRO A 82 -12.07 1.86 -12.39
CA PRO A 82 -11.38 2.59 -13.47
C PRO A 82 -10.34 3.62 -12.98
N ALA A 83 -10.53 4.16 -11.77
CA ALA A 83 -9.62 5.11 -11.12
C ALA A 83 -8.45 4.44 -10.38
N GLY A 84 -8.53 3.14 -10.06
CA GLY A 84 -7.54 2.40 -9.28
C GLY A 84 -6.38 1.79 -10.09
N GLY A 85 -6.34 2.05 -11.39
CA GLY A 85 -5.24 1.64 -12.27
C GLY A 85 -5.50 0.34 -13.04
N LYS A 86 -5.07 0.30 -14.30
CA LYS A 86 -5.26 -0.87 -15.16
C LYS A 86 -4.57 -2.13 -14.61
N GLY A 87 -3.44 -1.98 -13.89
CA GLY A 87 -2.67 -3.09 -13.33
C GLY A 87 -3.44 -3.91 -12.29
N ASP A 88 -4.09 -3.24 -11.33
CA ASP A 88 -4.88 -3.86 -10.26
C ASP A 88 -5.99 -4.75 -10.82
N ARG A 89 -6.76 -4.20 -11.77
CA ARG A 89 -7.85 -4.92 -12.43
C ARG A 89 -7.35 -6.14 -13.19
N GLU A 90 -6.23 -6.02 -13.89
CA GLU A 90 -5.66 -7.12 -14.66
C GLU A 90 -5.09 -8.22 -13.75
N LEU A 91 -4.52 -7.87 -12.59
CA LEU A 91 -4.05 -8.85 -11.60
C LEU A 91 -5.22 -9.64 -11.01
N VAL A 92 -6.31 -8.95 -10.63
CA VAL A 92 -7.53 -9.59 -10.11
C VAL A 92 -8.10 -10.57 -11.15
N LYS A 93 -8.15 -10.18 -12.43
CA LYS A 93 -8.60 -11.05 -13.52
C LYS A 93 -7.68 -12.26 -13.73
N ALA A 94 -6.36 -12.06 -13.69
CA ALA A 94 -5.39 -13.13 -13.87
C ALA A 94 -5.46 -14.18 -12.75
N ILE A 95 -5.72 -13.75 -11.51
CA ILE A 95 -5.96 -14.69 -10.40
C ILE A 95 -7.33 -15.36 -10.55
N ALA A 96 -8.37 -14.64 -10.98
CA ALA A 96 -9.69 -15.22 -11.25
C ALA A 96 -9.65 -16.30 -12.33
N SER A 97 -8.79 -16.17 -13.36
CA SER A 97 -8.70 -17.16 -14.43
C SER A 97 -8.19 -18.52 -13.95
N LEU A 98 -7.46 -18.61 -12.83
CA LEU A 98 -7.00 -19.88 -12.24
C LEU A 98 -8.12 -20.78 -11.70
N ILE A 99 -9.34 -20.24 -11.58
CA ILE A 99 -10.55 -21.03 -11.28
C ILE A 99 -10.77 -22.08 -12.37
N ASP A 100 -10.46 -21.74 -13.62
CA ASP A 100 -10.39 -22.68 -14.74
C ASP A 100 -9.04 -23.41 -14.72
N THR A 101 -9.07 -24.74 -14.66
CA THR A 101 -7.87 -25.58 -14.60
C THR A 101 -7.00 -25.46 -15.84
N SER A 102 -7.56 -25.15 -17.01
CA SER A 102 -6.80 -24.96 -18.25
C SER A 102 -5.85 -23.75 -18.21
N ASN A 103 -6.14 -22.77 -17.33
CA ASN A 103 -5.33 -21.58 -17.13
C ASN A 103 -4.25 -21.76 -16.06
N ARG A 104 -4.08 -22.95 -15.47
CA ARG A 104 -3.03 -23.23 -14.47
C ARG A 104 -1.73 -23.63 -15.15
N ASN A 105 -1.24 -22.75 -16.01
CA ASN A 105 -0.03 -22.92 -16.81
C ASN A 105 0.98 -21.81 -16.52
N ASP A 106 2.22 -22.01 -16.98
CA ASP A 106 3.32 -21.10 -16.69
C ASP A 106 3.16 -19.72 -17.34
N GLU A 107 2.39 -19.60 -18.42
CA GLU A 107 2.08 -18.32 -19.05
C GLU A 107 1.24 -17.45 -18.12
N VAL A 108 0.15 -17.99 -17.56
CA VAL A 108 -0.71 -17.28 -16.61
C VAL A 108 0.05 -16.97 -15.32
N ARG A 109 0.88 -17.90 -14.83
CA ARG A 109 1.75 -17.67 -13.66
C ARG A 109 2.72 -16.51 -13.91
N GLY A 110 3.37 -16.50 -15.07
CA GLY A 110 4.26 -15.42 -15.49
C GLY A 110 3.54 -14.07 -15.59
N ARG A 111 2.31 -14.06 -16.13
CA ARG A 111 1.47 -12.85 -16.17
C ARG A 111 1.11 -12.34 -14.77
N ILE A 112 0.73 -13.21 -13.83
CA ILE A 112 0.43 -12.83 -12.45
C ILE A 112 1.65 -12.16 -11.81
N LEU A 113 2.84 -12.75 -11.95
CA LEU A 113 4.09 -12.18 -11.43
C LEU A 113 4.42 -10.84 -12.09
N GLY A 114 4.28 -10.75 -13.41
CA GLY A 114 4.53 -9.53 -14.18
C GLY A 114 3.60 -8.38 -13.82
N LEU A 115 2.38 -8.66 -13.37
CA LEU A 115 1.42 -7.67 -12.88
C LEU A 115 1.67 -7.29 -11.40
N ALA A 116 1.97 -8.27 -10.56
CA ALA A 116 2.18 -8.04 -9.12
C ALA A 116 3.49 -7.28 -8.82
N ALA A 117 4.56 -7.54 -9.57
CA ALA A 117 5.86 -6.89 -9.36
C ALA A 117 5.81 -5.35 -9.45
N PRO A 118 5.25 -4.73 -10.52
CA PRO A 118 5.14 -3.27 -10.60
C PRO A 118 4.22 -2.71 -9.52
N ILE A 119 3.10 -3.36 -9.20
CA ILE A 119 2.17 -2.93 -8.12
C ILE A 119 2.92 -2.81 -6.78
N LEU A 120 3.66 -3.85 -6.41
CA LEU A 120 4.44 -3.87 -5.16
C LEU A 120 5.59 -2.85 -5.18
N LYS A 121 6.21 -2.63 -6.35
CA LYS A 121 7.27 -1.64 -6.52
C LYS A 121 6.72 -0.22 -6.35
N HIS A 122 5.59 0.09 -6.98
CA HIS A 122 4.94 1.40 -6.90
C HIS A 122 4.52 1.73 -5.47
N ASP A 123 3.93 0.76 -4.76
CA ASP A 123 3.59 0.92 -3.35
C ASP A 123 4.82 1.19 -2.47
N TRP A 124 5.95 0.53 -2.75
CA TRP A 124 7.21 0.79 -2.05
C TRP A 124 7.77 2.18 -2.32
N GLU A 125 7.80 2.62 -3.58
CA GLU A 125 8.25 3.97 -3.94
C GLU A 125 7.38 5.05 -3.27
N ARG A 126 6.06 4.86 -3.27
CA ARG A 126 5.13 5.76 -2.59
C ARG A 126 5.36 5.77 -1.07
N ALA A 127 5.58 4.62 -0.44
CA ALA A 127 5.87 4.56 0.99
C ALA A 127 7.20 5.26 1.36
N LYS A 128 8.24 5.17 0.51
CA LYS A 128 9.49 5.93 0.69
C LYS A 128 9.26 7.43 0.56
N TRP A 129 8.47 7.84 -0.43
CA TRP A 129 8.14 9.23 -0.65
C TRP A 129 7.36 9.83 0.53
N GLU A 130 6.32 9.13 1.01
CA GLU A 130 5.56 9.51 2.22
C GLU A 130 6.48 9.62 3.45
N ALA A 131 7.39 8.65 3.63
CA ALA A 131 8.34 8.66 4.75
C ALA A 131 9.42 9.76 4.65
N SER A 132 9.64 10.35 3.48
CA SER A 132 10.69 11.36 3.26
C SER A 132 10.34 12.75 3.83
N GLY A 133 9.12 12.92 4.35
CA GLY A 133 8.67 14.20 4.91
C GLY A 133 8.41 15.28 3.85
N ARG A 134 8.38 14.92 2.57
CA ARG A 134 8.07 15.80 1.42
C ARG A 134 6.56 15.95 1.20
N PHE A 135 5.79 16.18 2.27
CA PHE A 135 4.33 16.21 2.20
C PHE A 135 3.74 17.40 1.41
N TRP A 136 4.59 18.34 1.00
CA TRP A 136 4.29 19.52 0.17
C TRP A 136 4.68 19.36 -1.30
N GLU A 137 5.31 18.26 -1.70
CA GLU A 137 5.55 17.95 -3.10
C GLU A 137 4.36 17.16 -3.66
N ASP A 138 4.11 17.25 -4.97
CA ASP A 138 3.15 16.36 -5.62
C ASP A 138 3.71 14.93 -5.65
N GLU A 139 2.82 13.93 -5.57
CA GLU A 139 3.23 12.54 -5.73
C GLU A 139 3.93 12.38 -7.09
N PRO A 140 5.14 11.79 -7.14
CA PRO A 140 5.86 11.64 -8.40
C PRO A 140 5.01 10.82 -9.37
N GLU A 141 4.78 11.36 -10.56
CA GLU A 141 4.01 10.71 -11.62
C GLU A 141 4.70 9.39 -11.98
N GLN A 142 4.10 8.26 -11.58
CA GLN A 142 4.70 6.95 -11.82
C GLN A 142 4.29 6.50 -13.23
N SER A 143 5.26 6.52 -14.16
CA SER A 143 5.08 6.05 -15.53
C SER A 143 4.72 4.55 -15.52
N LEU A 144 3.51 4.22 -15.97
CA LEU A 144 3.05 2.85 -16.25
C LEU A 144 3.72 2.28 -17.49
#